data_AF-A0A1G6C7A3-F1
#
_entry.id   AF-A0A1G6C7A3-F1
#
_cell.length_a   1.000
_cell.length_b   1.000
_cell.length_c   1.000
_cell.angle_alpha   90.00
_cell.angle_beta   90.00
_cell.angle_gamma   90.00
#
_symmetry.space_group_name_H-M   'P 1'
#
loop_
_entity.id
_entity.type
_entity.pdbx_description
1 polymer ?
#
loop_
_entity_poly.entity_id
_entity_poly.type
_entity_poly.pdbx_seq_one_letter_code
_entity_poly.pdbx_strand_id
1 'polypeptide(L)'
;MDLVEQQSRPKSTQFTCPMHPEIVKDKPGDCPICGMDLVPMKPDVSAEEKNYKMLSKKFWIAVTFTLPIFLIAMSEMLPNNFLYDIFPMRTWNWIQLVLSIPVVFYATWMFFERAYRSIKTWNLNMFTLIGIGVGVAWLFSVFGLLFPEVFPDQFKTEACTVHV
;
A
#
# COMPACT_ATOMS: atom_id res chain seq x y z
N MET A 1 -60.55 -1.44 8.57
CA MET A 1 -59.76 -2.68 8.67
C MET A 1 -58.63 -2.57 7.66
N ASP A 2 -57.94 -1.43 7.68
CA ASP A 2 -56.74 -1.17 8.50
C ASP A 2 -55.53 -1.80 7.81
N LEU A 3 -54.88 -1.07 6.91
CA LEU A 3 -53.69 -0.27 7.25
C LEU A 3 -52.70 -1.08 8.08
N VAL A 4 -52.09 -2.10 7.47
CA VAL A 4 -50.74 -2.50 7.86
C VAL A 4 -49.79 -1.92 6.83
N GLU A 5 -49.61 -0.61 6.95
CA GLU A 5 -48.45 0.11 6.48
C GLU A 5 -47.21 -0.64 6.99
N GLN A 6 -46.54 -1.37 6.10
CA GLN A 6 -45.25 -1.97 6.41
C GLN A 6 -44.30 -0.82 6.71
N GLN A 7 -44.17 -0.49 8.00
CA GLN A 7 -43.11 0.36 8.51
C GLN A 7 -41.79 -0.15 7.92
N SER A 8 -41.25 0.62 6.99
CA SER A 8 -39.87 0.56 6.57
C SER A 8 -39.01 0.91 7.78
N ARG A 9 -38.80 -0.08 8.66
CA ARG A 9 -37.80 0.00 9.71
C ARG A 9 -36.51 0.48 9.03
N PRO A 10 -35.81 1.49 9.56
CA PRO A 10 -34.52 1.87 9.01
C PRO A 10 -33.70 0.59 8.98
N LYS A 11 -33.32 0.11 7.79
CA LYS A 11 -32.47 -1.08 7.66
C LYS A 11 -31.22 -0.76 8.46
N SER A 12 -31.11 -1.31 9.67
CA SER A 12 -29.88 -1.27 10.44
C SER A 12 -28.87 -2.06 9.62
N THR A 13 -28.00 -1.35 8.91
CA THR A 13 -26.92 -1.97 8.15
C THR A 13 -26.04 -2.70 9.16
N GLN A 14 -26.18 -4.01 9.21
CA GLN A 14 -25.35 -4.85 10.06
C GLN A 14 -24.00 -5.04 9.38
N PHE A 15 -22.93 -4.91 10.15
CA PHE A 15 -21.56 -5.06 9.72
C PHE A 15 -20.99 -6.34 10.33
N THR A 16 -20.25 -7.11 9.54
CA THR A 16 -19.62 -8.36 9.97
C THR A 16 -18.14 -8.37 9.62
N CYS A 17 -17.36 -9.18 10.33
CA CYS A 17 -15.96 -9.40 9.99
C CYS A 17 -15.87 -10.52 8.93
N PRO A 18 -15.18 -10.31 7.80
CA PRO A 18 -15.02 -11.35 6.76
C PRO A 18 -14.39 -12.65 7.27
N MET A 19 -13.54 -12.56 8.29
CA MET A 19 -12.85 -13.71 8.89
C MET A 19 -13.54 -14.27 10.14
N HIS A 20 -14.42 -13.49 10.78
CA HIS A 20 -15.14 -13.89 11.98
C HIS A 20 -16.64 -13.57 11.79
N PRO A 21 -17.37 -14.39 11.02
CA PRO A 21 -18.78 -14.14 10.68
C PRO A 21 -19.70 -14.06 11.91
N GLU A 22 -19.28 -14.67 13.02
CA GLU A 22 -19.96 -14.64 14.32
C GLU A 22 -20.07 -13.24 14.92
N ILE A 23 -19.22 -12.30 14.48
CA ILE A 23 -19.24 -10.93 14.95
C ILE A 23 -20.15 -10.11 14.04
N VAL A 24 -21.28 -9.68 14.58
CA VAL A 24 -22.22 -8.77 13.92
C VAL A 24 -22.37 -7.52 14.79
N LYS A 25 -22.15 -6.33 14.21
CA LYS A 25 -22.34 -5.04 14.87
C LYS A 25 -23.23 -4.12 14.03
N ASP A 26 -23.99 -3.25 14.68
CA ASP A 26 -24.86 -2.27 13.99
C ASP A 26 -24.12 -1.01 13.50
N LYS A 27 -22.80 -0.93 13.73
CA LYS A 27 -21.96 0.22 13.39
C LYS A 27 -20.68 -0.22 12.68
N PRO A 28 -20.14 0.61 11.76
CA PRO A 28 -18.80 0.40 11.22
C PRO A 28 -17.76 0.52 12.34
N GLY A 29 -16.68 -0.22 12.21
CA GLY A 29 -15.58 -0.21 13.17
C GLY A 29 -14.73 -1.46 13.05
N ASP A 30 -13.87 -1.68 14.03
CA ASP A 30 -12.92 -2.78 14.00
C ASP A 30 -13.51 -4.06 14.63
N CYS A 31 -13.10 -5.20 14.08
CA CYS A 31 -13.33 -6.52 14.64
C CYS A 31 -12.55 -6.66 15.95
N PRO A 32 -13.18 -7.03 17.08
CA PRO A 32 -12.50 -7.17 18.36
C PRO A 32 -11.56 -8.39 18.42
N ILE A 33 -11.70 -9.35 17.51
CA ILE A 33 -10.85 -10.55 17.47
C ILE A 33 -9.61 -10.34 16.59
N CYS A 34 -9.77 -9.83 15.37
CA CYS A 34 -8.64 -9.72 14.42
C CYS A 34 -8.26 -8.29 14.03
N GLY A 35 -8.98 -7.28 14.53
CA GLY A 35 -8.69 -5.87 14.27
C GLY A 35 -8.97 -5.40 12.84
N MET A 36 -9.61 -6.21 11.99
CA MET A 36 -9.99 -5.81 10.62
C MET A 36 -11.29 -5.01 10.59
N ASP A 37 -11.43 -4.15 9.58
CA ASP A 37 -12.65 -3.36 9.32
C ASP A 37 -13.86 -4.28 9.15
N LEU A 38 -14.95 -3.97 9.86
CA LEU A 38 -16.23 -4.63 9.67
C LEU A 38 -16.87 -4.17 8.35
N VAL A 39 -17.32 -5.13 7.55
CA VAL A 39 -17.89 -4.92 6.21
C VAL A 39 -19.41 -5.09 6.29
N PRO A 40 -20.22 -4.24 5.64
CA PRO A 40 -21.68 -4.38 5.66
C PRO A 40 -22.12 -5.72 5.06
N MET A 41 -23.02 -6.43 5.75
CA MET A 41 -23.57 -7.73 5.30
C MET A 41 -24.49 -7.59 4.09
N LYS A 42 -25.14 -6.44 3.94
CA LYS A 42 -25.94 -6.08 2.77
C LYS A 42 -25.34 -4.81 2.16
N PRO A 43 -24.40 -4.96 1.23
CA PRO A 43 -23.86 -3.81 0.53
C PRO A 43 -24.96 -3.14 -0.30
N ASP A 44 -25.09 -1.82 -0.20
CA ASP A 44 -25.82 -1.05 -1.19
C ASP A 44 -25.00 -1.05 -2.49
N VAL A 45 -25.61 -1.45 -3.61
CA VAL A 45 -24.94 -1.60 -4.91
C VAL A 45 -24.19 -0.32 -5.32
N SER A 46 -24.73 0.85 -4.98
CA SER A 46 -24.10 2.15 -5.23
C SER A 46 -22.86 2.42 -4.38
N ALA A 47 -22.81 1.89 -3.15
CA ALA A 47 -21.68 2.07 -2.24
C ALA A 47 -20.51 1.14 -2.60
N GLU A 48 -20.80 -0.10 -3.01
CA GLU A 48 -19.78 -1.03 -3.52
C GLU A 48 -19.10 -0.49 -4.78
N GLU A 49 -19.86 0.00 -5.74
CA GLU A 49 -19.30 0.51 -6.99
C GLU A 49 -18.37 1.71 -6.75
N LYS A 50 -18.70 2.59 -5.78
CA LYS A 50 -17.83 3.70 -5.37
C LYS A 50 -16.54 3.23 -4.72
N ASN A 51 -16.62 2.28 -3.79
CA ASN A 51 -15.44 1.71 -3.14
C ASN A 51 -14.53 1.00 -4.15
N TYR A 52 -15.11 0.22 -5.05
CA TYR A 52 -14.38 -0.45 -6.12
C TYR A 52 -13.65 0.55 -7.03
N LYS A 53 -14.34 1.60 -7.48
CA LYS A 53 -13.74 2.66 -8.33
C LYS A 53 -12.62 3.39 -7.60
N MET A 54 -12.77 3.68 -6.31
CA MET A 54 -11.74 4.32 -5.50
C MET A 54 -10.48 3.44 -5.36
N LEU A 55 -10.64 2.15 -5.08
CA LEU A 55 -9.54 1.20 -5.00
C LEU A 55 -8.85 1.00 -6.36
N SER A 56 -9.64 0.85 -7.43
CA SER A 56 -9.14 0.68 -8.80
C SER A 56 -8.33 1.90 -9.25
N LYS A 57 -8.76 3.11 -8.89
CA LYS A 57 -8.02 4.34 -9.18
C LYS A 57 -6.68 4.37 -8.44
N LYS A 58 -6.65 3.98 -7.16
CA LYS A 58 -5.39 3.88 -6.38
C LYS A 58 -4.44 2.84 -6.99
N PHE A 59 -4.97 1.69 -7.41
CA PHE A 59 -4.19 0.65 -8.09
C PHE A 59 -3.56 1.16 -9.39
N TRP A 60 -4.36 1.77 -10.27
CA TRP A 60 -3.86 2.29 -11.54
C TRP A 60 -2.83 3.40 -11.37
N ILE A 61 -3.04 4.31 -10.42
CA ILE A 61 -2.05 5.33 -10.08
C ILE A 61 -0.74 4.66 -9.64
N ALA A 62 -0.80 3.67 -8.75
CA ALA A 62 0.39 2.96 -8.29
C ALA A 62 1.12 2.26 -9.45
N VAL A 63 0.39 1.60 -10.34
CA VAL A 63 0.96 0.93 -11.53
C VAL A 63 1.64 1.94 -12.46
N THR A 64 1.01 3.09 -12.72
CA THR A 64 1.58 4.14 -13.58
C THR A 64 2.91 4.67 -13.07
N PHE A 65 3.08 4.81 -11.76
CA PHE A 65 4.35 5.26 -11.17
C PHE A 65 5.36 4.12 -10.97
N THR A 66 4.90 2.89 -10.70
CA THR A 66 5.78 1.73 -10.47
C THR A 66 6.37 1.21 -11.78
N LEU A 67 5.64 1.29 -12.89
CA LEU A 67 6.09 0.76 -14.18
C LEU A 67 7.38 1.45 -14.68
N PRO A 68 7.49 2.80 -14.66
CA PRO A 68 8.76 3.47 -14.94
C PRO A 68 9.89 3.07 -14.00
N ILE A 69 9.64 2.99 -12.68
CA ILE A 69 10.66 2.58 -11.70
C ILE A 69 11.20 1.19 -12.03
N PHE A 70 10.29 0.25 -12.31
CA PHE A 70 10.63 -1.12 -12.69
C PHE A 70 11.47 -1.19 -13.96
N LEU A 71 11.10 -0.42 -14.99
CA LEU A 71 11.86 -0.36 -16.24
C LEU A 71 13.26 0.20 -16.02
N ILE A 72 13.41 1.25 -15.20
CA ILE A 72 14.73 1.82 -14.87
C ILE A 72 15.57 0.76 -14.14
N ALA A 73 15.05 0.14 -13.08
CA ALA A 73 15.78 -0.88 -12.32
C ALA A 73 16.19 -2.10 -13.16
N MET A 74 15.32 -2.58 -14.04
CA MET A 74 15.65 -3.69 -14.96
C MET A 74 16.66 -3.30 -16.03
N SER A 75 16.65 -2.03 -16.46
CA SER A 75 17.60 -1.55 -17.48
C SER A 75 19.04 -1.58 -16.99
N GLU A 76 19.28 -1.47 -15.68
CA GLU A 76 20.64 -1.49 -15.13
C GLU A 76 21.40 -2.78 -15.43
N MET A 77 20.69 -3.91 -15.61
CA MET A 77 21.28 -5.20 -15.93
C MET A 77 21.51 -5.45 -17.42
N LEU A 78 21.06 -4.56 -18.32
CA LEU A 78 21.26 -4.72 -19.76
C LEU A 78 22.65 -4.21 -20.20
N PRO A 79 23.42 -4.95 -21.01
CA PRO A 79 24.79 -4.56 -21.36
C PRO A 79 24.93 -3.42 -22.38
N ASN A 80 23.84 -2.89 -22.95
CA ASN A 80 23.84 -1.85 -24.01
C ASN A 80 22.93 -0.66 -23.62
N ASN A 81 23.31 0.05 -22.56
CA ASN A 81 22.43 1.00 -21.89
C ASN A 81 22.49 2.42 -22.44
N PHE A 82 21.59 2.71 -23.38
CA PHE A 82 21.30 4.08 -23.83
C PHE A 82 20.91 5.03 -22.70
N LEU A 83 20.42 4.51 -21.56
CA LEU A 83 20.00 5.31 -20.40
C LEU A 83 21.17 5.84 -19.57
N TYR A 84 22.29 5.10 -19.49
CA TYR A 84 23.50 5.57 -18.79
C TYR A 84 24.32 6.56 -19.61
N ASP A 85 24.14 6.57 -20.94
CA ASP A 85 24.71 7.58 -21.81
C ASP A 85 24.04 8.96 -21.62
N ILE A 86 22.76 8.97 -21.21
CA ILE A 86 22.00 10.22 -21.01
C ILE A 86 22.22 10.79 -19.61
N PHE A 87 22.23 9.95 -18.57
CA PHE A 87 22.42 10.39 -17.18
C PHE A 87 23.27 9.42 -16.36
N PRO A 88 24.11 9.92 -15.43
CA PRO A 88 24.87 9.08 -14.53
C PRO A 88 23.94 8.34 -13.55
N MET A 89 24.37 7.15 -13.11
CA MET A 89 23.66 6.27 -12.16
C MET A 89 23.07 7.00 -10.95
N ARG A 90 23.82 7.93 -10.37
CA ARG A 90 23.38 8.74 -9.23
C ARG A 90 22.09 9.53 -9.50
N THR A 91 21.92 10.06 -10.71
CA THR A 91 20.74 10.84 -11.09
C THR A 91 19.52 9.91 -11.27
N TRP A 92 19.73 8.72 -11.84
CA TRP A 92 18.67 7.72 -11.96
C TRP A 92 18.13 7.26 -10.61
N ASN A 93 19.00 7.06 -9.62
CA ASN A 93 18.57 6.70 -8.26
C ASN A 93 17.73 7.82 -7.60
N TRP A 94 18.09 9.09 -7.81
CA TRP A 94 17.26 10.21 -7.37
C TRP A 94 15.90 10.28 -8.06
N ILE A 95 15.86 10.01 -9.37
CA ILE A 95 14.62 9.93 -10.13
C ILE A 95 13.74 8.80 -9.58
N GLN A 96 14.29 7.60 -9.38
CA GLN A 96 13.57 6.47 -8.76
C GLN A 96 13.02 6.82 -7.39
N LEU A 97 13.80 7.51 -6.54
CA LEU A 97 13.34 7.94 -5.22
C LEU A 97 12.14 8.88 -5.33
N VAL A 98 12.20 9.90 -6.21
CA VAL A 98 11.10 10.86 -6.42
C VAL A 98 9.85 10.16 -6.93
N LEU A 99 9.99 9.24 -7.89
CA LEU A 99 8.88 8.43 -8.41
C LEU A 99 8.29 7.48 -7.35
N SER A 100 9.10 7.00 -6.40
CA SER A 100 8.65 6.10 -5.32
C SER A 100 7.79 6.82 -4.26
N ILE A 101 7.98 8.12 -4.05
CA ILE A 101 7.29 8.89 -3.00
C ILE A 101 5.76 8.81 -3.15
N PRO A 102 5.16 9.11 -4.32
CA PRO A 102 3.72 8.94 -4.52
C PRO A 102 3.26 7.50 -4.29
N VAL A 103 4.03 6.50 -4.70
CA VAL A 103 3.64 5.09 -4.54
C VAL A 103 3.58 4.72 -3.06
N VAL A 104 4.63 5.01 -2.30
CA VAL A 104 4.70 4.66 -0.88
C VAL A 104 3.70 5.50 -0.08
N PHE A 105 3.74 6.82 -0.19
CA PHE A 105 2.92 7.68 0.68
C PHE A 105 1.45 7.78 0.27
N TYR A 106 1.08 7.58 -1.00
CA TYR A 106 -0.33 7.65 -1.41
C TYR A 106 -0.99 6.28 -1.58
N ALA A 107 -0.33 5.34 -2.26
CA ALA A 107 -0.91 4.02 -2.48
C ALA A 107 -0.79 3.13 -1.23
N THR A 108 0.39 3.10 -0.58
CA THR A 108 0.61 2.20 0.56
C THR A 108 0.16 2.75 1.91
N TRP A 109 -0.30 4.00 1.99
CA TRP A 109 -0.81 4.60 3.23
C TRP A 109 -1.90 3.77 3.92
N MET A 110 -2.82 3.20 3.14
CA MET A 110 -3.87 2.31 3.65
C MET A 110 -3.28 1.09 4.36
N PHE A 111 -2.15 0.56 3.87
CA PHE A 111 -1.47 -0.57 4.49
C PHE A 111 -0.73 -0.16 5.77
N PHE A 112 -0.11 1.02 5.81
CA PHE A 112 0.53 1.51 7.04
C PHE A 112 -0.47 1.73 8.18
N GLU A 113 -1.64 2.32 7.90
CA GLU A 113 -2.67 2.50 8.92
C GLU A 113 -3.14 1.16 9.49
N ARG A 114 -3.41 0.18 8.61
CA ARG A 114 -3.85 -1.16 9.01
C ARG A 114 -2.74 -1.96 9.70
N ALA A 115 -1.49 -1.82 9.25
CA ALA A 115 -0.33 -2.43 9.89
C ALA A 115 -0.17 -1.91 11.32
N TYR A 116 -0.28 -0.60 11.54
CA TYR A 116 -0.20 0.01 12.86
C TYR A 116 -1.31 -0.50 13.80
N ARG A 117 -2.56 -0.56 13.31
CA ARG A 117 -3.68 -1.15 14.07
C ARG A 117 -3.43 -2.62 14.43
N SER A 118 -2.94 -3.41 13.49
CA SER A 118 -2.65 -4.83 13.69
C SER A 118 -1.49 -5.08 14.68
N ILE A 119 -0.45 -4.22 14.66
CA ILE A 119 0.61 -4.23 15.68
C ILE A 119 0.06 -3.86 17.06
N LYS A 120 -0.74 -2.79 17.14
CA LYS A 120 -1.33 -2.32 18.41
C LYS A 120 -2.25 -3.36 19.05
N THR A 121 -3.03 -4.08 18.23
CA THR A 121 -3.98 -5.10 18.69
C THR A 121 -3.34 -6.47 18.87
N TRP A 122 -2.05 -6.64 18.59
CA TRP A 122 -1.31 -7.91 18.64
C TRP A 122 -1.84 -9.03 17.72
N ASN A 123 -2.82 -8.74 16.88
CA ASN A 123 -3.34 -9.68 15.89
C ASN A 123 -2.61 -9.50 14.56
N LEU A 124 -1.41 -10.07 14.46
CA LEU A 124 -0.54 -9.92 13.29
C LEU A 124 -1.17 -10.53 12.04
N ASN A 125 -1.31 -9.70 11.00
CA ASN A 125 -1.93 -10.06 9.72
C ASN A 125 -1.00 -9.74 8.54
N MET A 126 -1.41 -10.14 7.32
CA MET A 126 -0.71 -9.81 6.06
C MET A 126 -0.36 -8.32 5.93
N PHE A 127 -1.22 -7.42 6.42
CA PHE A 127 -0.96 -5.98 6.39
C PHE A 127 0.28 -5.56 7.19
N THR A 128 0.59 -6.24 8.30
CA THR A 128 1.80 -5.94 9.10
C THR A 128 3.07 -6.30 8.34
N LEU A 129 3.07 -7.46 7.69
CA LEU A 129 4.19 -7.91 6.86
C LEU A 129 4.44 -6.92 5.72
N ILE A 130 3.38 -6.54 4.99
CA ILE A 130 3.49 -5.59 3.87
C ILE A 130 3.94 -4.21 4.36
N GLY A 131 3.33 -3.70 5.43
CA GLY A 131 3.64 -2.38 5.96
C GLY A 131 5.09 -2.28 6.43
N ILE A 132 5.57 -3.26 7.21
CA ILE A 132 6.97 -3.27 7.67
C ILE A 132 7.92 -3.47 6.48
N GLY A 133 7.62 -4.40 5.57
CA GLY A 133 8.47 -4.69 4.42
C GLY A 133 8.68 -3.47 3.51
N VAL A 134 7.59 -2.80 3.10
CA VAL A 134 7.66 -1.60 2.26
C VAL A 134 8.33 -0.45 3.01
N GLY A 135 8.02 -0.27 4.29
CA GLY A 135 8.62 0.80 5.11
C GLY A 135 10.13 0.63 5.28
N VAL A 136 10.59 -0.58 5.63
CA VAL A 136 12.02 -0.87 5.80
C VAL A 136 12.75 -0.78 4.46
N ALA A 137 12.21 -1.33 3.38
CA ALA A 137 12.82 -1.25 2.06
C ALA A 137 13.00 0.20 1.62
N TRP A 138 11.95 1.03 1.71
CA TRP A 138 12.03 2.43 1.31
C TRP A 138 13.01 3.24 2.18
N LEU A 139 13.02 3.01 3.50
CA LEU A 139 13.98 3.66 4.41
C LEU A 139 15.42 3.26 4.10
N PHE A 140 15.66 1.97 3.81
CA PHE A 140 16.96 1.48 3.39
C PHE A 140 17.42 2.16 2.10
N SER A 141 16.52 2.29 1.11
CA SER A 141 16.80 2.98 -0.14
C SER A 141 17.17 4.45 0.05
N VAL A 142 16.43 5.17 0.90
CA VAL A 142 16.73 6.57 1.25
C VAL A 142 18.08 6.68 1.95
N PHE A 143 18.36 5.78 2.90
CA PHE A 143 19.61 5.78 3.65
C PHE A 143 20.82 5.48 2.75
N GLY A 144 20.70 4.50 1.84
CA GLY A 144 21.72 4.17 0.84
C GLY A 144 22.02 5.33 -0.12
N LEU A 145 21.00 6.12 -0.47
CA LEU A 145 21.17 7.28 -1.34
C LEU A 145 21.84 8.47 -0.63
N LEU A 146 21.49 8.73 0.63
CA LEU A 146 21.99 9.88 1.40
C LEU A 146 23.37 9.63 2.02
N PHE A 147 23.66 8.40 2.46
CA PHE A 147 24.88 8.03 3.17
C PHE A 147 25.61 6.87 2.49
N PRO A 148 26.07 7.04 1.24
CA PRO A 148 26.78 5.98 0.52
C PRO A 148 28.11 5.59 1.19
N GLU A 149 28.70 6.48 1.99
CA GLU A 149 29.99 6.24 2.66
C GLU A 149 29.93 5.25 3.83
N VAL A 150 28.74 5.05 4.42
CA VAL A 150 28.55 4.10 5.53
C VAL A 150 28.62 2.65 5.06
N PHE A 151 28.40 2.42 3.76
CA PHE A 151 28.41 1.08 3.19
C PHE A 151 29.84 0.64 2.83
N PRO A 152 30.20 -0.63 3.07
CA PRO A 152 31.45 -1.21 2.59
C PRO A 152 31.55 -1.09 1.07
N ASP A 153 32.78 -0.96 0.53
CA ASP A 153 33.00 -0.79 -0.91
C ASP A 153 32.47 -1.95 -1.77
N GLN A 154 32.26 -3.12 -1.17
CA GLN A 154 31.64 -4.29 -1.80
C GLN A 154 30.18 -4.07 -2.22
N PHE A 155 29.49 -3.09 -1.64
CA PHE A 155 28.11 -2.72 -2.00
C PHE A 155 28.04 -1.49 -2.92
N LYS A 156 29.19 -0.90 -3.27
CA LYS A 156 29.27 0.29 -4.12
C LYS A 156 29.54 -0.12 -5.57
N THR A 157 28.77 0.45 -6.49
CA THR A 157 29.10 0.46 -7.93
C THR A 157 30.30 1.37 -8.19
N GLU A 158 30.96 1.27 -9.35
CA GLU A 158 32.15 2.07 -9.72
C GLU A 158 31.97 3.60 -9.62
N ALA A 159 30.73 4.08 -9.53
CA ALA A 159 30.37 5.48 -9.32
C ALA A 159 30.21 5.91 -7.84
N CYS A 160 30.69 5.11 -6.87
CA CYS A 160 30.46 5.34 -5.43
C CYS A 160 28.97 5.44 -5.04
N THR A 161 28.12 4.69 -5.73
CA THR A 161 26.68 4.58 -5.46
C THR A 161 26.35 3.18 -4.94
N VAL A 162 25.47 3.06 -3.96
CA VAL A 162 24.96 1.76 -3.49
C VAL A 162 23.92 1.26 -4.49
N HIS A 163 23.94 -0.04 -4.83
CA HIS A 163 22.84 -0.68 -5.54
C HIS A 163 21.62 -0.71 -4.61
N VAL A 164 20.56 0.00 -4.99
CA VAL A 164 19.34 0.19 -4.21
C VAL A 164 18.15 -0.28 -5.02
#